data_AF-A0A812R1A8-F1
#
_entry.id   AF-A0A812R1A8-F1
#
_cell.length_a   1.000
_cell.length_b   1.000
_cell.length_c   1.000
_cell.angle_alpha   90.00
_cell.angle_beta   90.00
_cell.angle_gamma   90.00
#
_symmetry.space_group_name_H-M   'P 1'
#
loop_
_entity.id
_entity.type
_entity.pdbx_description
1 polymer ?
#
loop_
_entity_poly.entity_id
_entity_poly.type
_entity_poly.pdbx_seq_one_letter_code
_entity_poly.pdbx_strand_id
1 'polypeptide(L)'
;MVAVAQVLRKANESAGCRELQKFLPRCLDGAQQEEILSQLVGNVADVAASVAQSPHGNFVLQHAIRVLSSERLVFVSQELRSWRSPKEIAKHKYACRVLERMIEFFPLEHTFYFMKEIVRHTVELSSHAIGNYSVQHCMEYGNVSCRREIATVVLNHIHEFAVDPYGCGVLNKA
;
A
#
# COMPACT_ATOMS: atom_id res chain seq x y z
N MET A 1 -12.49 -26.12 -3.59
CA MET A 1 -11.44 -25.85 -2.56
C MET A 1 -10.00 -26.02 -3.06
N VAL A 2 -9.71 -26.81 -4.11
CA VAL A 2 -8.33 -27.11 -4.53
C VAL A 2 -7.62 -25.95 -5.29
N ALA A 3 -8.36 -25.01 -5.88
CA ALA A 3 -7.77 -23.92 -6.68
C ALA A 3 -7.17 -22.77 -5.84
N VAL A 4 -7.86 -22.32 -4.78
CA VAL A 4 -7.48 -21.13 -3.96
C VAL A 4 -6.05 -21.22 -3.39
N ALA A 5 -5.62 -22.42 -3.00
CA ALA A 5 -4.29 -22.62 -2.43
C ALA A 5 -3.16 -22.40 -3.47
N GLN A 6 -3.44 -22.51 -4.76
CA GLN A 6 -2.41 -22.58 -5.81
C GLN A 6 -1.93 -21.19 -6.23
N VAL A 7 -2.81 -20.22 -6.42
CA VAL A 7 -2.42 -18.83 -6.74
C VAL A 7 -1.79 -18.13 -5.54
N LEU A 8 -2.32 -18.33 -4.32
CA LEU A 8 -1.72 -17.78 -3.11
C LEU A 8 -0.32 -18.34 -2.85
N ARG A 9 -0.12 -19.65 -3.05
CA ARG A 9 1.21 -20.25 -2.98
C ARG A 9 2.14 -19.65 -4.03
N LYS A 10 1.70 -19.56 -5.29
CA LYS A 10 2.50 -18.92 -6.37
C LYS A 10 2.84 -17.46 -6.08
N ALA A 11 1.91 -16.67 -5.54
CA ALA A 11 2.17 -15.27 -5.19
C ALA A 11 3.25 -15.14 -4.10
N ASN A 12 3.35 -16.13 -3.21
CA ASN A 12 4.36 -16.20 -2.17
C ASN A 12 5.70 -16.79 -2.62
N GLU A 13 5.82 -17.24 -3.87
CA GLU A 13 7.07 -17.74 -4.46
C GLU A 13 7.70 -16.68 -5.38
N SER A 14 9.02 -16.55 -5.37
CA SER A 14 9.73 -15.55 -6.17
C SER A 14 9.49 -15.72 -7.69
N ALA A 15 9.43 -16.97 -8.18
CA ALA A 15 9.13 -17.27 -9.58
C ALA A 15 7.63 -17.08 -9.90
N GLY A 16 6.74 -17.59 -9.05
CA GLY A 16 5.29 -17.49 -9.24
C GLY A 16 4.78 -16.04 -9.18
N CYS A 17 5.35 -15.20 -8.33
CA CYS A 17 5.04 -13.78 -8.27
C CYS A 17 5.40 -13.04 -9.56
N ARG A 18 6.59 -13.30 -10.13
CA ARG A 18 7.01 -12.72 -11.42
C ARG A 18 6.14 -13.20 -12.57
N GLU A 19 5.72 -14.46 -12.52
CA GLU A 19 4.78 -15.04 -13.48
C GLU A 19 3.46 -14.27 -13.43
N LEU A 20 2.82 -14.17 -12.26
CA LEU A 20 1.54 -13.45 -12.07
C LEU A 20 1.61 -11.99 -12.53
N GLN A 21 2.69 -11.28 -12.24
CA GLN A 21 2.89 -9.89 -12.72
C GLN A 21 2.96 -9.78 -14.25
N LYS A 22 3.53 -10.76 -14.95
CA LYS A 22 3.56 -10.76 -16.42
C LYS A 22 2.19 -11.11 -17.01
N PHE A 23 1.43 -11.95 -16.32
CA PHE A 23 0.12 -12.42 -16.78
C PHE A 23 -0.98 -11.39 -16.60
N LEU A 24 -1.03 -10.67 -15.48
CA LEU A 24 -2.12 -9.74 -15.15
C LEU A 24 -2.43 -8.70 -16.25
N PRO A 25 -1.44 -8.01 -16.86
CA PRO A 25 -1.69 -7.04 -17.94
C PRO A 25 -2.00 -7.68 -19.29
N ARG A 26 -1.62 -8.95 -19.49
CA ARG A 26 -1.70 -9.66 -20.78
C ARG A 26 -2.95 -10.50 -20.92
N CYS A 27 -3.71 -10.67 -19.84
CA CYS A 27 -5.02 -11.31 -19.91
C CYS A 27 -5.96 -10.39 -20.72
N LEU A 28 -6.16 -10.74 -21.98
CA LEU A 28 -7.17 -10.12 -22.85
C LEU A 28 -8.59 -10.59 -22.48
N ASP A 29 -8.67 -11.70 -21.75
CA ASP A 29 -9.89 -12.30 -21.21
C ASP A 29 -10.11 -11.85 -19.76
N GLY A 30 -11.21 -11.12 -19.53
CA GLY A 30 -11.63 -10.69 -18.20
C GLY A 30 -11.94 -11.85 -17.25
N ALA A 31 -12.35 -13.02 -17.73
CA ALA A 31 -12.63 -14.19 -16.90
C ALA A 31 -11.37 -14.77 -16.25
N GLN A 32 -10.23 -14.81 -16.95
CA GLN A 32 -8.95 -15.21 -16.37
C GLN A 32 -8.45 -14.23 -15.31
N GLN A 33 -8.63 -12.92 -15.54
CA GLN A 33 -8.34 -11.91 -14.52
C GLN A 33 -9.24 -12.12 -13.30
N GLU A 34 -10.53 -12.37 -13.50
CA GLU A 34 -11.45 -12.64 -12.39
C GLU A 34 -11.18 -13.97 -11.69
N GLU A 35 -10.62 -14.98 -12.36
CA GLU A 35 -10.18 -16.21 -11.69
C GLU A 35 -8.99 -15.95 -10.75
N ILE A 36 -8.04 -15.11 -11.16
CA ILE A 36 -6.90 -14.73 -10.30
C ILE A 36 -7.40 -13.83 -9.16
N LEU A 37 -8.23 -12.84 -9.49
CA LEU A 37 -8.80 -11.93 -8.50
C LEU A 37 -9.69 -12.67 -7.51
N SER A 38 -10.56 -13.57 -7.92
CA SER A 38 -11.38 -14.40 -7.01
C SER A 38 -10.57 -15.34 -6.11
N GLN A 39 -9.28 -15.54 -6.39
CA GLN A 39 -8.37 -16.26 -5.49
C GLN A 39 -7.62 -15.33 -4.53
N LEU A 40 -7.42 -14.07 -4.91
CA LEU A 40 -6.93 -13.00 -4.01
C LEU A 40 -8.04 -12.47 -3.11
N VAL A 41 -9.25 -12.33 -3.67
CA VAL A 41 -10.55 -12.17 -3.04
C VAL A 41 -10.92 -13.53 -2.47
N GLY A 42 -10.17 -14.01 -1.50
CA GLY A 42 -10.48 -15.29 -0.89
C GLY A 42 -11.82 -15.21 -0.18
N ASN A 43 -12.62 -16.26 -0.26
CA ASN A 43 -13.78 -16.53 0.59
C ASN A 43 -13.43 -16.65 2.11
N VAL A 44 -12.28 -16.11 2.52
CA VAL A 44 -11.67 -16.09 3.84
C VAL A 44 -11.15 -14.67 4.03
N ALA A 45 -11.57 -13.99 5.11
CA ALA A 45 -11.03 -12.68 5.44
C ALA A 45 -9.49 -12.72 5.56
N ASP A 46 -8.83 -11.59 5.31
CA ASP A 46 -7.40 -11.34 5.54
C ASP A 46 -6.41 -11.92 4.51
N VAL A 47 -6.87 -12.46 3.38
CA VAL A 47 -5.98 -12.95 2.30
C VAL A 47 -5.14 -11.83 1.70
N ALA A 48 -5.73 -10.70 1.32
CA ALA A 48 -5.01 -9.54 0.80
C ALA A 48 -4.03 -8.98 1.84
N ALA A 49 -4.42 -8.97 3.12
CA ALA A 49 -3.53 -8.55 4.20
C ALA A 49 -2.32 -9.51 4.34
N SER A 50 -2.53 -10.82 4.24
CA SER A 50 -1.46 -11.83 4.26
C SER A 50 -0.53 -11.67 3.05
N VAL A 51 -1.08 -11.48 1.85
CA VAL A 51 -0.30 -11.26 0.62
C VAL A 51 0.48 -9.94 0.70
N ALA A 52 -0.07 -8.87 1.27
CA ALA A 52 0.61 -7.59 1.45
C ALA A 52 1.82 -7.69 2.39
N GLN A 53 1.77 -8.60 3.37
CA GLN A 53 2.87 -8.86 4.30
C GLN A 53 3.97 -9.75 3.71
N SER A 54 3.71 -10.41 2.59
CA SER A 54 4.66 -11.35 2.00
C SER A 54 5.81 -10.63 1.29
N PRO A 55 7.07 -11.10 1.40
CA PRO A 55 8.21 -10.56 0.65
C PRO A 55 8.04 -10.67 -0.87
N HIS A 56 7.20 -11.59 -1.35
CA HIS A 56 6.90 -11.77 -2.77
C HIS A 56 5.48 -11.33 -3.11
N GLY A 57 4.49 -11.70 -2.30
CA GLY A 57 3.08 -11.42 -2.57
C GLY A 57 2.75 -9.94 -2.71
N ASN A 58 3.44 -9.08 -1.95
CA ASN A 58 3.23 -7.64 -2.01
C ASN A 58 3.40 -7.07 -3.44
N PHE A 59 4.31 -7.64 -4.24
CA PHE A 59 4.51 -7.17 -5.61
C PHE A 59 3.34 -7.53 -6.53
N VAL A 60 2.62 -8.62 -6.26
CA VAL A 60 1.41 -8.98 -7.00
C VAL A 60 0.33 -7.94 -6.75
N LEU A 61 0.09 -7.55 -5.49
CA LEU A 61 -0.89 -6.52 -5.15
C LEU A 61 -0.48 -5.14 -5.71
N GLN A 62 0.78 -4.75 -5.55
CA GLN A 62 1.29 -3.51 -6.14
C GLN A 62 1.15 -3.46 -7.66
N HIS A 63 1.31 -4.61 -8.34
CA HIS A 63 1.12 -4.68 -9.77
C HIS A 63 -0.35 -4.62 -10.16
N ALA A 64 -1.21 -5.39 -9.47
CA ALA A 64 -2.65 -5.39 -9.67
C ALA A 64 -3.22 -3.96 -9.52
N ILE A 65 -2.85 -3.23 -8.47
CA ILE A 65 -3.27 -1.83 -8.22
C ILE A 65 -2.93 -0.90 -9.40
N ARG A 66 -1.82 -1.15 -10.12
CA ARG A 66 -1.39 -0.31 -11.25
C ARG A 66 -2.09 -0.62 -12.56
N VAL A 67 -2.57 -1.84 -12.75
CA VAL A 67 -3.01 -2.34 -14.06
C VAL A 67 -4.48 -2.73 -14.13
N LEU A 68 -5.14 -2.88 -12.98
CA LEU A 68 -6.56 -3.21 -12.87
C LEU A 68 -7.32 -2.01 -12.29
N SER A 69 -8.63 -1.95 -12.54
CA SER A 69 -9.46 -0.87 -12.00
C SER A 69 -9.65 -1.01 -10.49
N SER A 70 -9.74 0.12 -9.80
CA SER A 70 -9.84 0.18 -8.34
C SER A 70 -11.12 -0.48 -7.80
N GLU A 71 -12.20 -0.49 -8.58
CA GLU A 71 -13.49 -1.11 -8.26
C GLU A 71 -13.34 -2.62 -8.04
N ARG A 72 -12.44 -3.27 -8.78
CA ARG A 72 -12.13 -4.70 -8.60
C ARG A 72 -11.23 -4.98 -7.40
N LEU A 73 -10.56 -3.95 -6.88
CA LEU A 73 -9.53 -4.08 -5.84
C LEU A 73 -9.93 -3.41 -4.52
N VAL A 74 -11.19 -3.00 -4.37
CA VAL A 74 -11.71 -2.36 -3.14
C VAL A 74 -11.47 -3.24 -1.91
N PHE A 75 -11.55 -4.57 -2.07
CA PHE A 75 -11.29 -5.55 -1.01
C PHE A 75 -9.90 -5.38 -0.38
N VAL A 76 -8.88 -5.00 -1.16
CA VAL A 76 -7.51 -4.75 -0.64
C VAL A 76 -7.55 -3.63 0.41
N SER A 77 -8.31 -2.56 0.14
CA SER A 77 -8.46 -1.46 1.08
C SER A 77 -9.25 -1.85 2.33
N GLN A 78 -10.26 -2.72 2.19
CA GLN A 78 -11.09 -3.18 3.30
C GLN A 78 -10.30 -4.11 4.22
N GLU A 79 -9.59 -5.08 3.66
CA GLU A 79 -8.79 -6.03 4.44
C GLU A 79 -7.62 -5.37 5.13
N LEU A 80 -6.91 -4.44 4.47
CA LEU A 80 -5.83 -3.70 5.13
C LEU A 80 -6.36 -2.87 6.32
N ARG A 81 -7.54 -2.24 6.20
CA ARG A 81 -8.17 -1.51 7.31
C ARG A 81 -8.53 -2.40 8.49
N SER A 82 -9.00 -3.62 8.22
CA SER A 82 -9.35 -4.59 9.26
C SER A 82 -8.13 -5.22 9.92
N TRP A 83 -7.02 -5.37 9.19
CA TRP A 83 -5.83 -6.05 9.65
C TRP A 83 -5.02 -5.23 10.68
N ARG A 84 -4.64 -3.99 10.34
CA ARG A 84 -3.82 -3.12 11.20
C ARG A 84 -4.15 -1.65 10.99
N SER A 85 -3.79 -0.81 11.96
CA SER A 85 -3.90 0.64 11.78
C SER A 85 -2.99 1.11 10.64
N PRO A 86 -3.36 2.16 9.88
CA PRO A 86 -2.55 2.68 8.77
C PRO A 86 -1.12 3.03 9.16
N LYS A 87 -0.93 3.50 10.41
CA LYS A 87 0.39 3.76 10.98
C LYS A 87 1.27 2.51 11.05
N GLU A 88 0.72 1.40 11.54
CA GLU A 88 1.46 0.13 11.63
C GLU A 88 1.73 -0.45 10.24
N ILE A 89 0.80 -0.27 9.29
CA ILE A 89 1.00 -0.65 7.89
C ILE A 89 2.13 0.16 7.25
N ALA A 90 2.17 1.48 7.48
CA ALA A 90 3.23 2.36 6.98
C ALA A 90 4.63 1.98 7.50
N LYS A 91 4.72 1.39 8.70
CA LYS A 91 5.98 0.90 9.27
C LYS A 91 6.36 -0.51 8.81
N HIS A 92 5.45 -1.24 8.18
CA HIS A 92 5.66 -2.63 7.78
C HIS A 92 6.45 -2.73 6.47
N LYS A 93 7.56 -3.49 6.48
CA LYS A 93 8.55 -3.59 5.40
C LYS A 93 8.00 -3.82 3.98
N TYR A 94 6.91 -4.58 3.85
CA TYR A 94 6.31 -4.93 2.55
C TYR A 94 4.96 -4.25 2.32
N ALA A 95 4.04 -4.37 3.29
CA ALA A 95 2.70 -3.78 3.21
C ALA A 95 2.68 -2.25 3.02
N CYS A 96 3.70 -1.50 3.48
CA CYS A 96 3.80 -0.06 3.20
C CYS A 96 3.80 0.23 1.69
N ARG A 97 4.39 -0.64 0.87
CA ARG A 97 4.42 -0.48 -0.59
C ARG A 97 3.06 -0.67 -1.24
N VAL A 98 2.24 -1.56 -0.68
CA VAL A 98 0.84 -1.73 -1.13
C VAL A 98 0.03 -0.49 -0.77
N LEU A 99 0.20 0.04 0.44
CA LEU A 99 -0.42 1.28 0.89
C LEU A 99 -0.04 2.48 0.01
N GLU A 100 1.24 2.63 -0.32
CA GLU A 100 1.74 3.66 -1.24
C GLU A 100 1.04 3.56 -2.60
N ARG A 101 1.04 2.38 -3.24
CA ARG A 101 0.34 2.18 -4.52
C ARG A 101 -1.16 2.49 -4.43
N MET A 102 -1.82 2.16 -3.32
CA MET A 102 -3.21 2.54 -3.14
C MET A 102 -3.38 4.06 -3.13
N ILE A 103 -2.56 4.80 -2.38
CA ILE A 103 -2.61 6.28 -2.33
C ILE A 103 -2.38 6.89 -3.73
N GLU A 104 -1.53 6.28 -4.54
CA GLU A 104 -1.20 6.73 -5.90
C GLU A 104 -2.34 6.49 -6.92
N PHE A 105 -3.04 5.34 -6.85
CA PHE A 105 -3.95 4.89 -7.92
C PHE A 105 -5.43 4.75 -7.53
N PHE A 106 -5.76 4.59 -6.24
CA PHE A 106 -7.16 4.43 -5.83
C PHE A 106 -7.85 5.78 -5.63
N PRO A 107 -9.18 5.84 -5.83
CA PRO A 107 -9.96 7.04 -5.54
C PRO A 107 -9.92 7.38 -4.05
N LEU A 108 -10.14 8.67 -3.76
CA LEU A 108 -10.01 9.23 -2.42
C LEU A 108 -10.86 8.50 -1.36
N GLU A 109 -12.05 8.02 -1.72
CA GLU A 109 -12.93 7.25 -0.84
C GLU A 109 -12.27 5.99 -0.24
N HIS A 110 -11.34 5.37 -0.95
CA HIS A 110 -10.63 4.17 -0.50
C HIS A 110 -9.30 4.47 0.19
N THR A 111 -8.80 5.70 0.10
CA THR A 111 -7.48 6.09 0.63
C THR A 111 -7.55 7.13 1.75
N PHE A 112 -8.68 7.84 1.90
CA PHE A 112 -8.86 8.95 2.84
C PHE A 112 -8.54 8.56 4.29
N TYR A 113 -9.08 7.44 4.76
CA TYR A 113 -8.81 6.93 6.11
C TYR A 113 -7.30 6.72 6.36
N PHE A 114 -6.59 6.15 5.39
CA PHE A 114 -5.17 5.89 5.52
C PHE A 114 -4.35 7.18 5.55
N MET A 115 -4.65 8.12 4.64
CA MET A 115 -3.98 9.42 4.62
C MET A 115 -4.21 10.20 5.91
N LYS A 116 -5.46 10.21 6.42
CA LYS A 116 -5.79 10.90 7.67
C LYS A 116 -4.98 10.35 8.86
N GLU A 117 -4.84 9.03 8.95
CA GLU A 117 -4.05 8.41 10.01
C GLU A 117 -2.54 8.64 9.84
N ILE A 118 -2.03 8.71 8.60
CA ILE A 118 -0.64 9.11 8.33
C ILE A 118 -0.40 10.55 8.78
N VAL A 119 -1.26 11.49 8.38
CA VAL A 119 -1.19 12.91 8.78
C VAL A 119 -1.14 13.04 10.31
N ARG A 120 -2.03 12.33 11.02
CA ARG A 120 -2.09 12.33 12.49
C ARG A 120 -0.79 11.87 13.15
N HIS A 121 -0.05 10.97 12.51
CA HIS A 121 1.18 10.40 13.04
C HIS A 121 2.43 10.87 12.27
N THR A 122 2.35 12.03 11.61
CA THR A 122 3.44 12.57 10.77
C THR A 122 4.77 12.61 11.50
N VAL A 123 4.80 13.10 12.76
CA VAL A 123 6.05 13.19 13.54
C VAL A 123 6.65 11.81 13.80
N GLU A 124 5.86 10.90 14.35
CA GLU A 124 6.29 9.52 14.64
C GLU A 124 6.76 8.77 13.39
N LEU A 125 6.06 8.95 12.27
CA LEU A 125 6.39 8.26 11.02
C LEU A 125 7.62 8.87 10.34
N SER A 126 7.82 10.19 10.42
CA SER A 126 8.95 10.87 9.77
C SER A 126 10.30 10.44 10.33
N SER A 127 10.37 10.14 11.63
CA SER A 127 11.59 9.65 12.30
C SER A 127 11.73 8.12 12.27
N HIS A 128 10.87 7.41 11.52
CA HIS A 128 10.93 5.95 11.41
C HIS A 128 11.62 5.51 10.11
N ALA A 129 12.53 4.53 10.20
CA ALA A 129 13.36 4.04 9.07
C ALA A 129 12.57 3.60 7.82
N ILE A 130 11.32 3.13 8.00
CA ILE A 130 10.42 2.75 6.91
C ILE A 130 9.24 3.74 6.79
N GLY A 131 8.78 4.29 7.91
CA GLY A 131 7.53 5.06 7.95
C GLY A 131 7.65 6.41 7.23
N ASN A 132 8.87 6.95 7.20
CA ASN A 132 9.17 8.23 6.57
C ASN A 132 8.80 8.22 5.07
N TYR A 133 8.93 7.06 4.41
CA TYR A 133 8.59 6.92 3.00
C TYR A 133 7.09 7.09 2.75
N SER A 134 6.23 6.58 3.64
CA SER A 134 4.79 6.79 3.51
C SER A 134 4.39 8.25 3.70
N VAL A 135 5.06 8.99 4.59
CA VAL A 135 4.84 10.45 4.74
C VAL A 135 5.27 11.18 3.48
N GLN A 136 6.48 10.89 2.97
CA GLN A 136 6.98 11.43 1.71
C GLN A 136 6.09 11.09 0.51
N HIS A 137 5.45 9.92 0.53
CA HIS A 137 4.54 9.49 -0.52
C HIS A 137 3.20 10.24 -0.45
N CYS A 138 2.66 10.47 0.74
CA CYS A 138 1.52 11.37 0.94
C CYS A 138 1.81 12.80 0.49
N MET A 139 3.04 13.29 0.67
CA MET A 139 3.45 14.61 0.16
C MET A 139 3.47 14.68 -1.37
N GLU A 140 3.67 13.56 -2.05
CA GLU A 140 3.76 13.51 -3.52
C GLU A 140 2.40 13.21 -4.18
N TYR A 141 1.65 12.24 -3.65
CA TYR A 141 0.41 11.73 -4.26
C TYR A 141 -0.85 11.99 -3.43
N GLY A 142 -0.71 12.39 -2.16
CA GLY A 142 -1.86 12.69 -1.30
C GLY A 142 -2.62 13.91 -1.77
N ASN A 143 -3.87 14.07 -1.32
CA ASN A 143 -4.69 15.23 -1.69
C ASN A 143 -4.15 16.55 -1.11
N VAL A 144 -4.67 17.68 -1.58
CA VAL A 144 -4.19 19.03 -1.17
C VAL A 144 -4.23 19.24 0.35
N SER A 145 -5.28 18.75 1.03
CA SER A 145 -5.41 18.88 2.50
C SER A 145 -4.31 18.10 3.21
N CYS A 146 -4.14 16.83 2.85
CA CYS A 146 -3.12 15.94 3.39
C CYS A 146 -1.72 16.55 3.28
N ARG A 147 -1.36 17.05 2.08
CA ARG A 147 -0.05 17.69 1.86
C ARG A 147 0.14 18.95 2.71
N ARG A 148 -0.88 19.80 2.80
CA ARG A 148 -0.82 21.03 3.59
C ARG A 148 -0.66 20.74 5.08
N GLU A 149 -1.40 19.75 5.59
CA GLU A 149 -1.35 19.35 6.99
C GLU A 149 0.02 18.76 7.35
N ILE A 150 0.57 17.86 6.51
CA ILE A 150 1.92 17.32 6.70
C ILE A 150 2.97 18.44 6.67
N ALA A 151 2.92 19.34 5.67
CA ALA A 151 3.85 20.47 5.58
C ALA A 151 3.79 21.36 6.83
N THR A 152 2.58 21.64 7.34
CA THR A 152 2.41 22.42 8.58
C THR A 152 3.06 21.72 9.77
N VAL A 153 2.86 20.41 9.92
CA VAL A 153 3.51 19.64 11.00
C VAL A 153 5.02 19.67 10.86
N VAL A 154 5.54 19.46 9.65
CA VAL A 154 6.99 19.46 9.35
C VAL A 154 7.63 20.81 9.66
N LEU A 155 7.03 21.92 9.24
CA LEU A 155 7.56 23.26 9.50
C LEU A 155 7.58 23.59 11.00
N ASN A 156 6.62 23.09 11.77
CA ASN A 156 6.60 23.27 13.23
C ASN A 156 7.67 22.43 13.96
N HIS A 157 8.25 21.42 13.31
CA HIS A 157 9.28 20.53 13.87
C HIS A 157 10.60 20.58 13.08
N ILE A 158 10.87 21.71 12.39
CA ILE A 158 11.97 21.83 11.43
C ILE A 158 13.33 21.45 12.02
N HIS A 159 13.62 21.88 13.25
CA HIS A 159 14.89 21.58 13.92
C HIS A 159 15.04 20.09 14.23
N GLU A 160 13.96 19.43 14.64
CA GLU A 160 13.95 18.00 14.94
C GLU A 160 14.19 17.18 13.67
N PHE A 161 13.46 17.49 12.59
CA PHE A 161 13.57 16.74 11.34
C PHE A 161 14.86 17.02 10.58
N ALA A 162 15.44 18.22 10.68
CA ALA A 162 16.69 18.55 10.01
C ALA A 162 17.88 17.70 10.50
N VAL A 163 17.87 17.27 11.77
CA VAL A 163 18.94 16.47 12.37
C VAL A 163 18.62 14.98 12.46
N ASP A 164 17.37 14.58 12.20
CA ASP A 164 16.97 13.18 12.15
C ASP A 164 17.38 12.52 10.82
N PRO A 165 18.01 11.33 10.85
CA PRO A 165 18.50 10.65 9.64
C PRO A 165 17.39 10.25 8.65
N TYR A 166 16.13 10.22 9.08
CA TYR A 166 14.97 9.91 8.24
C TYR A 166 14.08 11.14 8.01
N GLY A 167 13.92 11.98 9.05
CA GLY A 167 13.12 13.20 9.02
C GLY A 167 13.61 14.21 7.98
N CYS A 168 14.91 14.28 7.72
CA CYS A 168 15.47 15.18 6.71
C CYS A 168 14.94 14.88 5.30
N GLY A 169 14.65 13.60 5.00
CA GLY A 169 14.03 13.20 3.73
C GLY A 169 12.58 13.69 3.59
N VAL A 170 11.83 13.73 4.69
CA VAL A 170 10.47 14.29 4.71
C VAL A 170 10.52 15.81 4.55
N LEU A 171 11.44 16.48 5.27
CA LEU A 171 11.62 17.93 5.19
C LEU A 171 11.92 18.41 3.75
N ASN A 172 12.74 17.67 3.00
CA ASN A 172 13.06 18.01 1.61
C ASN A 172 11.86 17.96 0.64
N LYS A 173 10.73 17.36 1.05
CA LYS A 173 9.49 17.32 0.26
C LYS A 173 8.40 18.29 0.75
N ALA A 174 8.61 18.96 1.89
CA ALA A 174 7.67 19.89 2.50
C ALA A 174 7.87 21.33 2.03
#